data_AF-A0A5J4QHF4-F1
#
_entry.id   AF-A0A5J4QHF4-F1
#
_cell.length_a   1.000
_cell.length_b   1.000
_cell.length_c   1.000
_cell.angle_alpha   90.00
_cell.angle_beta   90.00
_cell.angle_gamma   90.00
#
_symmetry.space_group_name_H-M   'P 1'
#
loop_
_entity.id
_entity.type
_entity.pdbx_description
1 polymer ?
#
loop_
_entity_poly.entity_id
_entity_poly.type
_entity_poly.pdbx_seq_one_letter_code
_entity_poly.pdbx_strand_id
1 'polypeptide(L)'
;MKTVNSIIVYLFVSLFVSCVESVKSPVSNSKATPEAKQLFARLQKLQDKGIMYGHQDDLMTGNTHWYEPGSSDTKDAVGDYPAVAGFELGEIETGHERSLDSISFAQITEQVKDFHKKNGIITISWHVINPITSQYSKKKSPNGFGSAWDVQTLSADGMNAIKTILPGGENNEMFNQWLTTLADYFLTWTDDNGRLIPFLFRPYHEHSGSFFWWGDTRCTDEEYASLWRYTVDFLREKGLHNILFVYNTDKVYSVEQYLKG
;
A
#
# COMPACT_ATOMS: atom_id res chain seq x y z
N MET A 1 -19.10 56.07 66.73
CA MET A 1 -18.15 55.28 65.91
C MET A 1 -18.86 54.00 65.47
N LYS A 2 -19.21 53.88 64.19
CA LYS A 2 -19.83 52.67 63.63
C LYS A 2 -18.74 51.87 62.93
N THR A 3 -18.48 50.66 63.38
CA THR A 3 -17.53 49.70 62.79
C THR A 3 -18.12 49.13 61.51
N VAL A 4 -17.38 49.26 60.40
CA VAL A 4 -17.71 48.66 59.10
C VAL A 4 -17.03 47.29 59.05
N ASN A 5 -17.82 46.22 59.01
CA ASN A 5 -17.30 44.88 58.73
C ASN A 5 -17.16 44.69 57.22
N SER A 6 -15.92 44.67 56.72
CA SER A 6 -15.62 44.28 55.34
C SER A 6 -15.70 42.76 55.20
N ILE A 7 -16.67 42.26 54.43
CA ILE A 7 -16.75 40.87 54.02
C ILE A 7 -15.84 40.69 52.79
N ILE A 8 -14.74 39.96 52.95
CA ILE A 8 -13.87 39.53 51.84
C ILE A 8 -14.48 38.25 51.27
N VAL A 9 -15.00 38.33 50.04
CA VAL A 9 -15.46 37.16 49.27
C VAL A 9 -14.26 36.62 48.50
N TYR A 10 -13.78 35.43 48.86
CA TYR A 10 -12.78 34.72 48.08
C TYR A 10 -13.47 34.07 46.87
N LEU A 11 -13.19 34.58 45.68
CA LEU A 11 -13.63 34.00 44.41
C LEU A 11 -12.72 32.81 44.08
N PHE A 12 -13.20 31.59 44.32
CA PHE A 12 -12.55 30.37 43.86
C PHE A 12 -12.73 30.23 42.35
N VAL A 13 -11.69 30.54 41.58
CA VAL A 13 -11.65 30.26 40.14
C VAL A 13 -11.19 28.82 39.96
N SER A 14 -12.15 27.92 39.73
CA SER A 14 -11.89 26.54 39.36
C SER A 14 -11.34 26.49 37.92
N LEU A 15 -10.02 26.40 37.79
CA LEU A 15 -9.36 26.08 36.52
C LEU A 15 -9.68 24.63 36.16
N PHE A 16 -10.71 24.42 35.33
CA PHE A 16 -10.91 23.14 34.66
C PHE A 16 -9.80 22.97 33.61
N VAL A 17 -8.75 22.26 34.00
CA VAL A 17 -7.77 21.71 33.05
C VAL A 17 -8.46 20.54 32.37
N SER A 18 -9.09 20.81 31.23
CA SER A 18 -9.56 19.76 30.32
C SER A 18 -8.33 19.01 29.81
N CYS A 19 -8.07 17.83 30.35
CA CYS A 19 -7.15 16.88 29.73
C CYS A 19 -7.77 16.51 28.38
N VAL A 20 -7.32 17.16 27.31
CA VAL A 20 -7.60 16.68 25.94
C VAL A 20 -6.76 15.43 25.77
N GLU A 21 -7.33 14.27 26.09
CA GLU A 21 -6.78 13.02 25.61
C GLU A 21 -6.67 13.12 24.10
N SER A 22 -5.45 13.04 23.57
CA SER A 22 -5.24 12.96 22.13
C SER A 22 -5.90 11.67 21.66
N VAL A 23 -7.09 11.78 21.05
CA VAL A 23 -7.71 10.65 20.36
C VAL A 23 -6.70 10.17 19.33
N LYS A 24 -6.08 9.01 19.59
CA LYS A 24 -5.16 8.39 18.63
C LYS A 24 -5.91 8.27 17.31
N SER A 25 -5.34 8.85 16.26
CA SER A 25 -5.87 8.72 14.90
C SER A 25 -6.08 7.23 14.60
N PRO A 26 -7.24 6.82 14.08
CA PRO A 26 -7.52 5.41 13.78
C PRO A 26 -6.59 4.87 12.68
N VAL A 27 -5.99 5.76 11.89
CA VAL A 27 -5.01 5.45 10.86
C VAL A 27 -3.62 5.98 11.23
N SER A 28 -2.58 5.25 10.82
CA SER A 28 -1.17 5.54 11.16
C SER A 28 -0.65 6.85 10.57
N ASN A 29 -1.22 7.32 9.46
CA ASN A 29 -0.90 8.62 8.86
C ASN A 29 -1.79 9.72 9.46
N SER A 30 -1.20 10.62 10.26
CA SER A 30 -1.91 11.76 10.84
C SER A 30 -2.49 12.73 9.79
N LYS A 31 -1.85 12.80 8.61
CA LYS A 31 -2.28 13.62 7.46
C LYS A 31 -3.24 12.88 6.52
N ALA A 32 -3.70 11.68 6.86
CA ALA A 32 -4.57 10.89 6.00
C ALA A 32 -5.80 11.68 5.55
N THR A 33 -6.16 11.54 4.26
CA THR A 33 -7.33 12.20 3.68
C THR A 33 -8.63 11.76 4.38
N PRO A 34 -9.69 12.58 4.35
CA PRO A 34 -10.99 12.18 4.85
C PRO A 34 -11.48 10.85 4.25
N GLU A 35 -11.20 10.63 2.96
CA GLU A 35 -11.60 9.43 2.22
C GLU A 35 -10.86 8.17 2.72
N ALA A 36 -9.55 8.26 2.99
CA ALA A 36 -8.79 7.15 3.56
C ALA A 36 -9.23 6.80 4.99
N LYS A 37 -9.53 7.83 5.81
CA LYS A 37 -10.10 7.63 7.16
C LYS A 37 -11.47 6.95 7.10
N GLN A 38 -12.31 7.36 6.14
CA GLN A 38 -13.62 6.74 5.90
C GLN A 38 -13.50 5.29 5.42
N LEU A 39 -12.58 5.00 4.50
CA LEU A 39 -12.29 3.63 4.07
C LEU A 39 -11.87 2.76 5.25
N PHE A 40 -10.94 3.22 6.08
CA PHE A 40 -10.52 2.48 7.27
C PHE A 40 -11.68 2.20 8.25
N ALA A 41 -12.47 3.22 8.58
CA ALA A 41 -13.64 3.06 9.45
C ALA A 41 -14.69 2.10 8.86
N ARG A 42 -14.88 2.14 7.53
CA ARG A 42 -15.76 1.21 6.81
C ARG A 42 -15.24 -0.23 6.92
N LEU A 43 -13.94 -0.45 6.74
CA LEU A 43 -13.34 -1.79 6.88
C LEU A 43 -13.58 -2.36 8.29
N GLN A 44 -13.36 -1.56 9.34
CA GLN A 44 -13.63 -1.98 10.72
C GLN A 44 -15.10 -2.36 10.92
N LYS A 45 -16.03 -1.52 10.45
CA LYS A 45 -17.47 -1.78 10.57
C LYS A 45 -17.94 -3.01 9.79
N LEU A 46 -17.29 -3.34 8.66
CA LEU A 46 -17.66 -4.48 7.84
C LEU A 46 -17.24 -5.81 8.47
N GLN A 47 -16.23 -5.82 9.34
CA GLN A 47 -15.83 -7.02 10.09
C GLN A 47 -16.98 -7.56 10.95
N ASP A 48 -17.84 -6.70 11.48
CA ASP A 48 -19.02 -7.10 12.27
C ASP A 48 -20.13 -7.74 11.41
N LYS A 49 -20.07 -7.61 10.09
CA LYS A 49 -21.10 -8.13 9.16
C LYS A 49 -20.70 -9.45 8.50
N GLY A 50 -19.41 -9.73 8.39
CA GLY A 50 -18.89 -10.93 7.74
C GLY A 50 -17.57 -10.70 7.03
N ILE A 51 -17.25 -11.61 6.13
CA ILE A 51 -16.00 -11.59 5.35
C ILE A 51 -16.30 -11.02 3.97
N MET A 52 -15.52 -10.02 3.55
CA MET A 52 -15.56 -9.51 2.19
C MET A 52 -14.80 -10.46 1.27
N TYR A 53 -15.46 -10.86 0.17
CA TYR A 53 -14.80 -11.59 -0.90
C TYR A 53 -13.97 -10.61 -1.76
N GLY A 54 -12.75 -11.01 -2.09
CA GLY A 54 -11.88 -10.27 -3.00
C GLY A 54 -11.28 -11.15 -4.08
N HIS A 55 -11.08 -10.56 -5.26
CA HIS A 55 -10.55 -11.26 -6.44
C HIS A 55 -9.55 -10.35 -7.16
N GLN A 56 -8.34 -10.86 -7.39
CA GLN A 56 -7.29 -10.21 -8.18
C GLN A 56 -7.68 -10.17 -9.66
N ASP A 57 -7.55 -9.00 -10.29
CA ASP A 57 -7.77 -8.75 -11.72
C ASP A 57 -9.14 -9.15 -12.29
N ASP A 58 -10.14 -9.38 -11.44
CA ASP A 58 -11.51 -9.75 -11.82
C ASP A 58 -12.19 -8.72 -12.73
N LEU A 59 -11.83 -7.45 -12.58
CA LEU A 59 -12.32 -6.35 -13.40
C LEU A 59 -11.50 -6.13 -14.68
N MET A 60 -10.41 -6.88 -14.85
CA MET A 60 -9.48 -6.76 -15.96
C MET A 60 -9.53 -7.98 -16.87
N THR A 61 -9.64 -9.18 -16.29
CA THR A 61 -9.50 -10.46 -16.96
C THR A 61 -10.46 -11.48 -16.36
N GLY A 62 -10.74 -12.52 -17.14
CA GLY A 62 -11.50 -13.68 -16.70
C GLY A 62 -11.11 -14.89 -17.54
N ASN A 63 -11.73 -16.03 -17.27
CA ASN A 63 -11.43 -17.28 -17.95
C ASN A 63 -11.68 -17.22 -19.47
N THR A 64 -12.64 -16.39 -19.91
CA THR A 64 -13.02 -16.27 -21.33
C THR A 64 -12.90 -14.86 -21.90
N HIS A 65 -12.43 -13.88 -21.12
CA HIS A 65 -12.36 -12.49 -21.56
C HIS A 65 -11.06 -11.80 -21.13
N TRP A 66 -10.63 -10.83 -21.93
CA TRP A 66 -9.47 -9.99 -21.64
C TRP A 66 -9.81 -8.53 -21.91
N TYR A 67 -9.85 -7.74 -20.84
CA TYR A 67 -10.26 -6.34 -20.86
C TYR A 67 -11.56 -6.08 -21.61
N GLU A 68 -12.65 -6.53 -21.02
CA GLU A 68 -14.00 -6.24 -21.50
C GLU A 68 -14.73 -5.39 -20.45
N PRO A 69 -15.10 -4.13 -20.76
CA PRO A 69 -15.75 -3.26 -19.80
C PRO A 69 -17.02 -3.86 -19.20
N GLY A 70 -17.04 -4.03 -17.88
CA GLY A 70 -18.17 -4.58 -17.13
C GLY A 70 -18.22 -6.10 -17.03
N SER A 71 -17.26 -6.81 -17.63
CA SER A 71 -17.08 -8.26 -17.46
C SER A 71 -16.40 -8.57 -16.12
N SER A 72 -16.75 -9.71 -15.53
CA SER A 72 -16.22 -10.22 -14.25
C SER A 72 -16.67 -11.67 -14.08
N ASP A 73 -15.71 -12.60 -13.97
CA ASP A 73 -16.00 -14.00 -13.70
C ASP A 73 -16.80 -14.17 -12.39
N THR A 74 -16.50 -13.35 -11.37
CA THR A 74 -17.26 -13.35 -10.11
C THR A 74 -18.72 -13.00 -10.37
N LYS A 75 -18.98 -11.90 -11.08
CA LYS A 75 -20.33 -11.44 -11.37
C LYS A 75 -21.10 -12.42 -12.23
N ASP A 76 -20.44 -13.03 -13.21
CA ASP A 76 -21.07 -14.04 -14.06
C ASP A 76 -21.42 -15.31 -13.28
N ALA A 77 -20.60 -15.67 -12.29
CA ALA A 77 -20.83 -16.84 -11.45
C ALA A 77 -21.91 -16.64 -10.37
N VAL A 78 -21.92 -15.49 -9.69
CA VAL A 78 -22.76 -15.27 -8.49
C VAL A 78 -23.71 -14.07 -8.56
N GLY A 79 -23.70 -13.32 -9.66
CA GLY A 79 -24.63 -12.21 -9.92
C GLY A 79 -24.20 -10.84 -9.36
N ASP A 80 -23.02 -10.74 -8.73
CA ASP A 80 -22.47 -9.48 -8.21
C ASP A 80 -20.93 -9.46 -8.29
N TYR A 81 -20.34 -8.26 -8.31
CA TYR A 81 -18.89 -8.07 -8.31
C TYR A 81 -18.27 -8.47 -6.96
N PRO A 82 -16.95 -8.71 -6.88
CA PRO A 82 -16.27 -8.85 -5.60
C PRO A 82 -16.45 -7.57 -4.77
N ALA A 83 -16.39 -7.68 -3.44
CA ALA A 83 -16.38 -6.50 -2.58
C ALA A 83 -15.02 -5.77 -2.63
N VAL A 84 -13.95 -6.54 -2.84
CA VAL A 84 -12.57 -6.06 -2.94
C VAL A 84 -11.98 -6.47 -4.30
N ALA A 85 -11.56 -5.50 -5.11
CA ALA A 85 -10.86 -5.78 -6.37
C ALA A 85 -9.36 -5.61 -6.16
N GLY A 86 -8.60 -6.65 -6.48
CA GLY A 86 -7.14 -6.62 -6.48
C GLY A 86 -6.59 -6.20 -7.84
N PHE A 87 -5.53 -5.42 -7.85
CA PHE A 87 -4.78 -5.07 -9.07
C PHE A 87 -3.28 -5.17 -8.81
N GLU A 88 -2.52 -5.48 -9.86
CA GLU A 88 -1.06 -5.67 -9.81
C GLU A 88 -0.32 -4.59 -10.59
N LEU A 89 0.71 -3.99 -9.97
CA LEU A 89 1.51 -2.92 -10.57
C LEU A 89 2.95 -3.31 -10.94
N GLY A 90 3.32 -4.58 -10.90
CA GLY A 90 4.66 -5.02 -11.21
C GLY A 90 5.10 -4.50 -12.57
N GLU A 91 6.33 -3.99 -12.62
CA GLU A 91 6.94 -3.29 -13.76
C GLU A 91 6.48 -1.85 -14.01
N ILE A 92 5.60 -1.26 -13.19
CA ILE A 92 5.27 0.19 -13.28
C ILE A 92 6.55 1.05 -13.23
N GLU A 93 7.53 0.62 -12.44
CA GLU A 93 8.82 1.28 -12.27
C GLU A 93 9.67 1.37 -13.54
N THR A 94 9.38 0.56 -14.55
CA THR A 94 10.09 0.57 -15.83
C THR A 94 9.66 1.72 -16.74
N GLY A 95 8.53 2.37 -16.44
CA GLY A 95 7.91 3.37 -17.30
C GLY A 95 7.23 2.79 -18.54
N HIS A 96 7.08 1.46 -18.64
CA HIS A 96 6.30 0.82 -19.68
C HIS A 96 4.79 1.05 -19.50
N GLU A 97 4.01 0.83 -20.56
CA GLU A 97 2.56 1.04 -20.54
C GLU A 97 1.75 -0.11 -19.91
N ARG A 98 2.37 -1.25 -19.64
CA ARG A 98 1.72 -2.48 -19.17
C ARG A 98 2.46 -3.12 -18.00
N SER A 99 1.72 -3.78 -17.13
CA SER A 99 2.24 -4.60 -16.03
C SER A 99 2.89 -5.88 -16.54
N LEU A 100 3.54 -6.62 -15.62
CA LEU A 100 4.10 -7.95 -15.89
C LEU A 100 3.08 -8.95 -16.48
N ASP A 101 1.79 -8.81 -16.13
CA ASP A 101 0.71 -9.65 -16.63
C ASP A 101 0.10 -9.12 -17.94
N SER A 102 0.79 -8.18 -18.59
CA SER A 102 0.33 -7.55 -19.82
C SER A 102 -0.99 -6.79 -19.66
N ILE A 103 -1.31 -6.24 -18.49
CA ILE A 103 -2.45 -5.35 -18.29
C ILE A 103 -2.00 -3.90 -18.43
N SER A 104 -2.71 -3.06 -19.19
CA SER A 104 -2.31 -1.66 -19.34
C SER A 104 -2.54 -0.88 -18.03
N PHE A 105 -1.57 -0.07 -17.63
CA PHE A 105 -1.72 0.82 -16.48
C PHE A 105 -2.82 1.86 -16.68
N ALA A 106 -3.09 2.28 -17.92
CA ALA A 106 -4.23 3.16 -18.21
C ALA A 106 -5.57 2.46 -17.94
N GLN A 107 -5.67 1.18 -18.30
CA GLN A 107 -6.85 0.35 -18.07
C GLN A 107 -7.06 0.07 -16.56
N ILE A 108 -5.97 -0.15 -15.81
CA ILE A 108 -6.05 -0.24 -14.33
C ILE A 108 -6.60 1.06 -13.74
N THR A 109 -6.11 2.23 -14.19
CA THR A 109 -6.63 3.53 -13.73
C THR A 109 -8.12 3.70 -14.02
N GLU A 110 -8.59 3.27 -15.20
CA GLU A 110 -10.00 3.29 -15.56
C GLU A 110 -10.85 2.45 -14.59
N GLN A 111 -10.44 1.21 -14.36
CA GLN A 111 -11.19 0.27 -13.50
C GLN A 111 -11.11 0.62 -12.01
N VAL A 112 -10.00 1.19 -11.54
CA VAL A 112 -9.90 1.77 -10.19
C VAL A 112 -10.95 2.88 -10.00
N LYS A 113 -11.07 3.78 -10.97
CA LYS A 113 -12.04 4.89 -10.91
C LYS A 113 -13.47 4.38 -10.99
N ASP A 114 -13.78 3.48 -11.92
CA ASP A 114 -15.11 2.91 -12.09
C ASP A 114 -15.55 2.10 -10.86
N PHE A 115 -14.67 1.25 -10.33
CA PHE A 115 -14.99 0.44 -9.16
C PHE A 115 -15.12 1.28 -7.88
N HIS A 116 -14.33 2.35 -7.74
CA HIS A 116 -14.51 3.32 -6.66
C HIS A 116 -15.90 3.97 -6.70
N LYS A 117 -16.40 4.37 -7.89
CA LYS A 117 -17.75 4.93 -8.06
C LYS A 117 -18.85 3.95 -7.63
N LYS A 118 -18.59 2.65 -7.76
CA LYS A 118 -19.48 1.57 -7.29
C LYS A 118 -19.33 1.29 -5.79
N ASN A 119 -18.59 2.11 -5.05
CA ASN A 119 -18.22 1.89 -3.65
C ASN A 119 -17.43 0.59 -3.42
N GLY A 120 -16.74 0.08 -4.43
CA GLY A 120 -15.82 -1.03 -4.30
C GLY A 120 -14.56 -0.68 -3.50
N ILE A 121 -13.92 -1.69 -2.90
CA ILE A 121 -12.66 -1.52 -2.18
C ILE A 121 -11.52 -1.94 -3.10
N ILE A 122 -10.54 -1.05 -3.29
CA ILE A 122 -9.38 -1.31 -4.15
C ILE A 122 -8.21 -1.79 -3.28
N THR A 123 -7.56 -2.87 -3.69
CA THR A 123 -6.28 -3.31 -3.13
C THR A 123 -5.24 -3.48 -4.21
N ILE A 124 -4.02 -3.06 -3.94
CA ILE A 124 -2.93 -2.99 -4.92
C ILE A 124 -1.73 -3.78 -4.39
N SER A 125 -1.22 -4.71 -5.19
CA SER A 125 0.08 -5.35 -4.99
C SER A 125 1.13 -4.81 -5.96
N TRP A 126 2.40 -5.08 -5.67
CA TRP A 126 3.52 -4.63 -6.48
C TRP A 126 4.66 -5.64 -6.49
N HIS A 127 4.77 -6.38 -7.59
CA HIS A 127 5.88 -7.26 -7.90
C HIS A 127 7.02 -6.48 -8.57
N VAL A 128 7.64 -5.60 -7.78
CA VAL A 128 8.76 -4.77 -8.22
C VAL A 128 9.95 -5.61 -8.67
N ILE A 129 10.54 -5.26 -9.81
CA ILE A 129 11.71 -5.96 -10.35
C ILE A 129 12.93 -5.89 -9.43
N ASN A 130 13.82 -6.88 -9.51
CA ASN A 130 15.06 -6.88 -8.73
C ASN A 130 15.96 -5.70 -9.14
N PRO A 131 16.32 -4.79 -8.21
CA PRO A 131 17.07 -3.57 -8.52
C PRO A 131 18.52 -3.80 -8.95
N ILE A 132 19.08 -4.98 -8.70
CA ILE A 132 20.43 -5.32 -9.15
C ILE A 132 20.37 -5.87 -10.57
N THR A 133 19.55 -6.90 -10.79
CA THR A 133 19.63 -7.67 -12.04
C THR A 133 18.80 -7.09 -13.18
N SER A 134 17.76 -6.32 -12.88
CA SER A 134 16.94 -5.63 -13.89
C SER A 134 17.75 -4.66 -14.77
N GLN A 135 18.87 -4.16 -14.27
CA GLN A 135 19.78 -3.28 -15.00
C GLN A 135 20.43 -3.98 -16.21
N TYR A 136 20.47 -5.32 -16.25
CA TYR A 136 20.98 -6.10 -17.38
C TYR A 136 19.86 -6.44 -18.38
N SER A 137 19.22 -5.40 -18.92
CA SER A 137 17.96 -5.41 -19.69
C SER A 137 17.85 -6.43 -20.84
N LYS A 138 18.97 -6.94 -21.38
CA LYS A 138 18.96 -7.93 -22.48
C LYS A 138 18.66 -9.37 -22.04
N LYS A 139 18.52 -9.64 -20.74
CA LYS A 139 18.41 -11.01 -20.20
C LYS A 139 17.11 -11.29 -19.43
N LYS A 140 16.14 -10.38 -19.47
CA LYS A 140 14.91 -10.55 -18.69
C LYS A 140 14.17 -11.82 -19.09
N SER A 141 13.68 -12.56 -18.09
CA SER A 141 12.80 -13.72 -18.30
C SER A 141 11.58 -13.63 -17.37
N PRO A 142 10.39 -14.08 -17.82
CA PRO A 142 9.21 -14.14 -16.97
C PRO A 142 9.49 -14.93 -15.70
N ASN A 143 9.18 -14.36 -14.54
CA ASN A 143 9.42 -14.94 -13.21
C ASN A 143 10.86 -15.44 -12.98
N GLY A 144 11.82 -14.89 -13.73
CA GLY A 144 13.23 -15.26 -13.69
C GLY A 144 14.11 -14.03 -13.62
N PHE A 145 15.23 -14.05 -14.34
CA PHE A 145 16.23 -12.98 -14.32
C PHE A 145 15.62 -11.58 -14.51
N GLY A 146 15.95 -10.66 -13.62
CA GLY A 146 15.43 -9.28 -13.62
C GLY A 146 13.97 -9.12 -13.18
N SER A 147 13.31 -10.15 -12.64
CA SER A 147 11.96 -10.07 -12.08
C SER A 147 11.98 -9.98 -10.55
N ALA A 148 10.80 -9.86 -9.91
CA ALA A 148 10.65 -9.97 -8.46
C ALA A 148 11.18 -11.32 -7.90
N TRP A 149 11.10 -12.38 -8.71
CA TRP A 149 11.53 -13.74 -8.38
C TRP A 149 13.01 -14.03 -8.66
N ASP A 150 13.77 -13.07 -9.19
CA ASP A 150 15.21 -13.25 -9.39
C ASP A 150 15.94 -13.24 -8.05
N VAL A 151 16.09 -14.42 -7.49
CA VAL A 151 16.74 -14.62 -6.19
C VAL A 151 18.04 -15.42 -6.28
N GLN A 152 18.26 -16.14 -7.37
CA GLN A 152 19.43 -16.99 -7.54
C GLN A 152 20.72 -16.16 -7.59
N THR A 153 20.67 -15.03 -8.28
CA THR A 153 21.79 -14.10 -8.40
C THR A 153 22.18 -13.50 -7.04
N LEU A 154 21.21 -13.30 -6.14
CA LEU A 154 21.46 -12.81 -4.78
C LEU A 154 22.13 -13.85 -3.90
N SER A 155 21.72 -15.11 -4.02
CA SER A 155 22.27 -16.22 -3.23
C SER A 155 23.68 -16.64 -3.65
N ALA A 156 24.03 -16.50 -4.94
CA ALA A 156 25.35 -16.88 -5.44
C ALA A 156 26.47 -15.93 -4.98
N ASP A 157 26.16 -14.63 -4.88
CA ASP A 157 27.14 -13.57 -4.61
C ASP A 157 26.98 -12.92 -3.22
N GLY A 158 26.04 -13.40 -2.38
CA GLY A 158 25.76 -12.84 -1.06
C GLY A 158 25.23 -11.39 -1.10
N MET A 159 24.61 -11.01 -2.22
CA MET A 159 24.14 -9.65 -2.46
C MET A 159 22.79 -9.40 -1.78
N ASN A 160 22.66 -8.23 -1.15
CA ASN A 160 21.43 -7.79 -0.51
C ASN A 160 20.85 -6.60 -1.30
N ALA A 161 19.82 -6.87 -2.10
CA ALA A 161 19.17 -5.87 -2.94
C ALA A 161 18.68 -4.64 -2.16
N ILE A 162 18.15 -4.84 -0.94
CA ILE A 162 17.63 -3.78 -0.09
C ILE A 162 18.71 -2.76 0.26
N LYS A 163 19.91 -3.21 0.64
CA LYS A 163 21.04 -2.31 0.96
C LYS A 163 21.40 -1.39 -0.21
N THR A 164 21.32 -1.91 -1.43
CA THR A 164 21.69 -1.14 -2.62
C THR A 164 20.69 -0.01 -2.91
N ILE A 165 19.42 -0.16 -2.51
CA ILE A 165 18.36 0.81 -2.81
C ILE A 165 18.01 1.75 -1.66
N LEU A 166 18.49 1.49 -0.44
CA LEU A 166 18.33 2.39 0.71
C LEU A 166 19.35 3.54 0.67
N PRO A 167 19.15 4.63 1.44
CA PRO A 167 20.08 5.76 1.48
C PRO A 167 21.54 5.33 1.71
N GLY A 168 22.43 5.76 0.82
CA GLY A 168 23.84 5.37 0.82
C GLY A 168 24.18 4.16 -0.06
N GLY A 169 23.17 3.44 -0.56
CA GLY A 169 23.32 2.37 -1.54
C GLY A 169 23.48 2.88 -2.97
N GLU A 170 24.17 2.10 -3.80
CA GLU A 170 24.53 2.44 -5.18
C GLU A 170 23.34 2.58 -6.14
N ASN A 171 22.21 1.92 -5.83
CA ASN A 171 20.99 1.90 -6.62
C ASN A 171 19.89 2.83 -6.04
N ASN A 172 20.18 3.61 -4.99
CA ASN A 172 19.18 4.44 -4.31
C ASN A 172 18.54 5.48 -5.23
N GLU A 173 19.33 6.15 -6.08
CA GLU A 173 18.78 7.16 -6.99
C GLU A 173 17.81 6.55 -8.02
N MET A 174 18.16 5.40 -8.59
CA MET A 174 17.27 4.64 -9.47
C MET A 174 15.99 4.24 -8.74
N PHE A 175 16.10 3.74 -7.51
CA PHE A 175 14.92 3.37 -6.73
C PHE A 175 14.02 4.58 -6.39
N ASN A 176 14.60 5.76 -6.15
CA ASN A 176 13.81 6.99 -5.98
C ASN A 176 13.06 7.40 -7.25
N GLN A 177 13.63 7.12 -8.42
CA GLN A 177 12.94 7.32 -9.70
C GLN A 177 11.77 6.32 -9.83
N TRP A 178 11.97 5.06 -9.44
CA TRP A 178 10.91 4.05 -9.41
C TRP A 178 9.74 4.46 -8.50
N LEU A 179 10.06 4.89 -7.27
CA LEU A 179 9.07 5.40 -6.34
C LEU A 179 8.40 6.69 -6.82
N THR A 180 9.11 7.53 -7.59
CA THR A 180 8.51 8.71 -8.22
C THR A 180 7.51 8.30 -9.30
N THR A 181 7.86 7.38 -10.20
CA THR A 181 6.93 6.85 -11.21
C THR A 181 5.68 6.25 -10.57
N LEU A 182 5.86 5.44 -9.51
CA LEU A 182 4.74 4.88 -8.74
C LEU A 182 3.88 5.98 -8.10
N ALA A 183 4.50 6.98 -7.48
CA ALA A 183 3.80 8.06 -6.82
C ALA A 183 2.99 8.92 -7.82
N ASP A 184 3.61 9.30 -8.93
CA ASP A 184 2.99 10.09 -9.99
C ASP A 184 1.80 9.33 -10.60
N TYR A 185 1.92 8.02 -10.77
CA TYR A 185 0.81 7.17 -11.19
C TYR A 185 -0.36 7.19 -10.20
N PHE A 186 -0.11 7.00 -8.90
CA PHE A 186 -1.16 7.07 -7.87
C PHE A 186 -1.81 8.45 -7.76
N LEU A 187 -1.07 9.54 -8.00
CA LEU A 187 -1.62 10.89 -8.01
C LEU A 187 -2.65 11.13 -9.14
N THR A 188 -2.68 10.26 -10.16
CA THR A 188 -3.70 10.32 -11.23
C THR A 188 -5.06 9.73 -10.83
N TRP A 189 -5.12 8.99 -9.70
CA TRP A 189 -6.31 8.31 -9.23
C TRP A 189 -7.21 9.25 -8.44
N THR A 190 -7.91 10.13 -9.16
CA THR A 190 -8.91 11.05 -8.62
C THR A 190 -10.33 10.64 -8.98
N ASP A 191 -11.26 10.90 -8.06
CA ASP A 191 -12.70 10.80 -8.30
C ASP A 191 -13.21 11.96 -9.17
N ASP A 192 -14.51 11.95 -9.49
CA ASP A 192 -15.13 13.00 -10.32
C ASP A 192 -15.13 14.39 -9.65
N ASN A 193 -14.83 14.47 -8.36
CA ASN A 193 -14.68 15.72 -7.61
C ASN A 193 -13.22 16.17 -7.48
N GLY A 194 -12.27 15.46 -8.12
CA GLY A 194 -10.85 15.74 -8.04
C GLY A 194 -10.18 15.30 -6.73
N ARG A 195 -10.84 14.46 -5.92
CA ARG A 195 -10.30 13.93 -4.67
C ARG A 195 -9.53 12.65 -4.94
N LEU A 196 -8.38 12.47 -4.31
CA LEU A 196 -7.62 11.23 -4.41
C LEU A 196 -8.42 10.04 -3.87
N ILE A 197 -8.53 9.00 -4.68
CA ILE A 197 -9.26 7.76 -4.37
C ILE A 197 -8.48 7.00 -3.27
N PRO A 198 -9.14 6.59 -2.16
CA PRO A 198 -8.47 5.80 -1.13
C PRO A 198 -8.36 4.33 -1.56
N PHE A 199 -7.22 3.72 -1.27
CA PHE A 199 -6.97 2.31 -1.59
C PHE A 199 -6.05 1.64 -0.59
N LEU A 200 -6.04 0.31 -0.61
CA LEU A 200 -5.11 -0.53 0.15
C LEU A 200 -3.85 -0.77 -0.68
N PHE A 201 -2.67 -0.46 -0.15
CA PHE A 201 -1.40 -0.76 -0.82
C PHE A 201 -0.60 -1.79 -0.04
N ARG A 202 -0.23 -2.88 -0.71
CA ARG A 202 0.41 -4.06 -0.13
C ARG A 202 1.76 -4.34 -0.80
N PRO A 203 2.76 -3.46 -0.64
CA PRO A 203 4.10 -3.64 -1.20
C PRO A 203 4.86 -4.74 -0.44
N TYR A 204 5.88 -5.31 -1.09
CA TYR A 204 6.83 -6.25 -0.48
C TYR A 204 6.18 -7.43 0.27
N HIS A 205 5.04 -7.87 -0.23
CA HIS A 205 4.26 -8.95 0.34
C HIS A 205 5.05 -10.26 0.45
N GLU A 206 4.62 -11.12 1.38
CA GLU A 206 5.17 -12.47 1.54
C GLU A 206 6.67 -12.48 1.84
N HIS A 207 7.16 -11.45 2.52
CA HIS A 207 8.59 -11.30 2.83
C HIS A 207 9.14 -12.38 3.76
N SER A 208 8.28 -13.12 4.48
CA SER A 208 8.68 -14.31 5.25
C SER A 208 8.93 -15.54 4.38
N GLY A 209 8.54 -15.49 3.10
CA GLY A 209 8.93 -16.46 2.07
C GLY A 209 10.28 -16.10 1.44
N SER A 210 10.87 -17.06 0.73
CA SER A 210 12.22 -16.93 0.18
C SER A 210 12.24 -16.87 -1.36
N PHE A 211 11.14 -16.49 -1.99
CA PHE A 211 10.99 -16.49 -3.46
C PHE A 211 11.01 -15.09 -4.08
N PHE A 212 11.00 -14.04 -3.26
CA PHE A 212 11.21 -12.66 -3.72
C PHE A 212 12.57 -12.12 -3.28
N TRP A 213 13.08 -11.11 -3.99
CA TRP A 213 14.36 -10.48 -3.63
C TRP A 213 14.34 -9.75 -2.28
N TRP A 214 13.15 -9.34 -1.81
CA TRP A 214 12.93 -8.77 -0.47
C TRP A 214 12.58 -9.82 0.60
N GLY A 215 12.55 -11.10 0.23
CA GLY A 215 12.12 -12.19 1.10
C GLY A 215 13.15 -12.61 2.15
N ASP A 216 12.73 -13.52 3.03
CA ASP A 216 13.49 -14.08 4.13
C ASP A 216 14.81 -14.65 3.61
N THR A 217 15.81 -14.75 4.51
CA THR A 217 17.19 -15.16 4.25
C THR A 217 18.00 -14.24 3.31
N ARG A 218 17.41 -13.18 2.75
CA ARG A 218 18.11 -12.20 1.88
C ARG A 218 18.38 -10.87 2.57
N CYS A 219 17.63 -10.59 3.62
CA CYS A 219 17.77 -9.40 4.43
C CYS A 219 17.49 -9.72 5.90
N THR A 220 17.89 -8.82 6.78
CA THR A 220 17.49 -8.83 8.18
C THR A 220 16.12 -8.18 8.36
N ASP A 221 15.43 -8.49 9.46
CA ASP A 221 14.15 -7.86 9.82
C ASP A 221 14.24 -6.32 9.76
N GLU A 222 15.32 -5.73 10.27
CA GLU A 222 15.52 -4.27 10.28
C GLU A 222 15.75 -3.68 8.87
N GLU A 223 16.38 -4.43 7.97
CA GLU A 223 16.55 -4.00 6.58
C GLU A 223 15.21 -3.98 5.85
N TYR A 224 14.39 -5.02 6.05
CA TYR A 224 13.02 -5.04 5.53
C TYR A 224 12.17 -3.91 6.14
N ALA A 225 12.21 -3.71 7.46
CA ALA A 225 11.55 -2.60 8.14
C ALA A 225 11.96 -1.24 7.55
N SER A 226 13.24 -1.11 7.22
CA SER A 226 13.79 0.11 6.63
C SER A 226 13.31 0.33 5.20
N LEU A 227 13.25 -0.71 4.36
CA LEU A 227 12.63 -0.64 3.03
C LEU A 227 11.16 -0.18 3.11
N TRP A 228 10.41 -0.79 4.05
CA TRP A 228 9.01 -0.46 4.28
C TRP A 228 8.83 1.01 4.67
N ARG A 229 9.53 1.46 5.73
CA ARG A 229 9.47 2.85 6.21
C ARG A 229 9.91 3.84 5.13
N TYR A 230 11.00 3.54 4.42
CA TYR A 230 11.51 4.38 3.34
C TYR A 230 10.46 4.58 2.24
N THR A 231 9.82 3.50 1.80
CA THR A 231 8.75 3.56 0.79
C THR A 231 7.55 4.35 1.28
N VAL A 232 7.09 4.07 2.51
CA VAL A 232 5.95 4.76 3.12
C VAL A 232 6.20 6.27 3.24
N ASP A 233 7.37 6.65 3.74
CA ASP A 233 7.73 8.06 3.96
C ASP A 233 7.90 8.78 2.62
N PHE A 234 8.56 8.15 1.64
CA PHE A 234 8.69 8.71 0.29
C PHE A 234 7.33 9.00 -0.36
N LEU A 235 6.39 8.05 -0.33
CA LEU A 235 5.05 8.25 -0.90
C LEU A 235 4.27 9.34 -0.15
N ARG A 236 4.41 9.42 1.18
CA ARG A 236 3.81 10.49 1.99
C ARG A 236 4.40 11.86 1.67
N GLU A 237 5.71 11.96 1.45
CA GLU A 237 6.38 13.20 1.04
C GLU A 237 5.93 13.66 -0.35
N LYS A 238 5.59 12.73 -1.24
CA LYS A 238 4.93 13.01 -2.53
C LYS A 238 3.46 13.43 -2.41
N GLY A 239 2.93 13.57 -1.19
CA GLY A 239 1.56 14.02 -0.93
C GLY A 239 0.50 12.92 -0.97
N LEU A 240 0.90 11.64 -1.09
CA LEU A 240 -0.03 10.52 -1.06
C LEU A 240 -0.45 10.25 0.38
N HIS A 241 -1.60 10.79 0.74
CA HIS A 241 -2.24 10.63 2.05
C HIS A 241 -3.56 9.84 1.97
N ASN A 242 -3.90 9.32 0.79
CA ASN A 242 -5.05 8.47 0.49
C ASN A 242 -4.75 6.95 0.63
N ILE A 243 -3.50 6.58 0.91
CA ILE A 243 -3.06 5.17 0.98
C ILE A 243 -3.23 4.59 2.38
N LEU A 244 -3.86 3.42 2.47
CA LEU A 244 -3.80 2.55 3.65
C LEU A 244 -2.81 1.40 3.38
N PHE A 245 -1.68 1.39 4.09
CA PHE A 245 -0.65 0.37 3.91
C PHE A 245 -1.03 -0.94 4.59
N VAL A 246 -0.88 -2.05 3.87
CA VAL A 246 -1.24 -3.41 4.31
C VAL A 246 0.00 -4.27 4.33
N TYR A 247 0.41 -4.71 5.51
CA TYR A 247 1.49 -5.68 5.71
C TYR A 247 0.94 -7.10 5.67
N ASN A 248 1.65 -8.04 5.02
CA ASN A 248 1.33 -9.47 5.07
C ASN A 248 2.57 -10.36 4.94
N THR A 249 2.51 -11.52 5.60
CA THR A 249 3.45 -12.64 5.45
C THR A 249 2.98 -13.65 4.40
N ASP A 250 3.84 -14.61 4.00
CA ASP A 250 3.46 -15.77 3.17
C ASP A 250 2.47 -16.65 3.94
N LYS A 251 2.90 -17.09 5.12
CA LYS A 251 2.12 -17.93 6.01
C LYS A 251 2.09 -17.32 7.40
N VAL A 252 1.05 -17.66 8.16
CA VAL A 252 0.87 -17.24 9.55
C VAL A 252 0.87 -18.48 10.42
N TYR A 253 1.96 -18.71 11.15
CA TYR A 253 2.04 -19.80 12.12
C TYR A 253 1.95 -19.32 13.57
N SER A 254 2.38 -18.09 13.85
CA SER A 254 2.26 -17.44 15.15
C SER A 254 2.27 -15.92 15.01
N VAL A 255 1.79 -15.22 16.04
CA VAL A 255 1.87 -13.76 16.13
C VAL A 255 3.32 -13.28 16.09
N GLU A 256 4.23 -13.97 16.80
CA GLU A 256 5.64 -13.60 16.82
C GLU A 256 6.28 -13.65 15.43
N GLN A 257 6.04 -14.72 14.67
CA GLN A 257 6.55 -14.83 13.31
C GLN A 257 5.90 -13.82 12.38
N TYR A 258 4.60 -13.53 12.58
CA TYR A 258 3.89 -12.51 11.82
C TYR A 258 4.39 -11.09 12.12
N LEU A 259 5.06 -10.84 13.24
CA LEU A 259 5.56 -9.50 13.59
C LEU A 259 7.04 -9.29 13.19
N LYS A 260 7.66 -10.24 12.50
CA LYS A 260 9.03 -10.08 11.99
C LYS A 260 9.07 -9.22 10.73
N GLY A 261 10.09 -8.38 10.62
CA GLY A 261 10.24 -7.43 9.51
C GLY A 261 9.44 -6.15 9.75
#